data_AF-A0A957QTS1-F1
#
_entry.id   AF-A0A957QTS1-F1
#
_cell.length_a   1.000
_cell.length_b   1.000
_cell.length_c   1.000
_cell.angle_alpha   90.00
_cell.angle_beta   90.00
_cell.angle_gamma   90.00
#
_symmetry.space_group_name_H-M   'P 1'
#
loop_
_entity.id
_entity.type
_entity.pdbx_description
1 polymer ?
#
loop_
_entity_poly.entity_id
_entity_poly.type
_entity_poly.pdbx_seq_one_letter_code
_entity_poly.pdbx_strand_id
1 'polypeptide(L)'
;APELNFSITALPAEDGYTGKRGLPYASWGIGVAANSQHPAEAWKLVEFLMSQDVNSRLSSIAHAFPGNVNSTPDYVETDPLFGAAFEVFQQGYLANEFTGLPTAEGLMRSFDEQFQPYLDGSQSLDDTLNNAQAAWMEQFQ
;
A
#
# COMPACT_ATOMS: atom_id res chain seq x y z
N ALA A 1 -2.60 10.44 -28.77
CA ALA A 1 -1.45 10.36 -27.84
C ALA A 1 -0.27 9.74 -28.61
N PRO A 2 0.99 9.97 -28.21
CA PRO A 2 2.11 9.26 -28.84
C PRO A 2 1.98 7.74 -28.61
N GLU A 3 2.40 6.95 -29.60
CA GLU A 3 2.56 5.50 -29.47
C GLU A 3 3.79 5.23 -28.60
N LEU A 4 3.56 4.92 -27.32
CA LEU A 4 4.61 4.62 -26.35
C LEU A 4 4.68 3.12 -26.11
N ASN A 5 5.89 2.56 -26.19
CA ASN A 5 6.15 1.18 -25.76
C ASN A 5 6.48 1.17 -24.27
N PHE A 6 5.44 1.20 -23.43
CA PHE A 6 5.61 1.13 -21.98
C PHE A 6 5.34 -0.27 -21.45
N SER A 7 5.97 -0.60 -20.33
CA SER A 7 5.80 -1.86 -19.61
C SER A 7 5.93 -1.61 -18.12
N ILE A 8 5.47 -2.57 -17.31
CA ILE A 8 5.59 -2.56 -15.85
C ILE A 8 6.60 -3.63 -15.43
N THR A 9 7.38 -3.33 -14.40
CA THR A 9 8.35 -4.23 -13.78
C THR A 9 8.32 -4.04 -12.26
N ALA A 10 8.79 -5.04 -11.52
CA ALA A 10 9.08 -4.88 -10.11
C ALA A 10 10.11 -3.77 -9.87
N LEU A 11 10.05 -3.14 -8.70
CA LEU A 11 11.09 -2.22 -8.24
C LEU A 11 12.46 -2.94 -8.29
N PRO A 12 13.52 -2.29 -8.79
CA PRO A 12 14.86 -2.86 -8.80
C PRO A 12 15.29 -3.29 -7.40
N ALA A 13 16.06 -4.37 -7.34
CA ALA A 13 16.74 -4.84 -6.13
C ALA A 13 18.24 -4.84 -6.41
N GLU A 14 19.04 -4.82 -5.35
CA GLU A 14 20.50 -4.95 -5.46
C GLU A 14 20.88 -6.27 -6.16
N ASP A 15 22.01 -6.25 -6.88
CA ASP A 15 22.52 -7.41 -7.58
C ASP A 15 22.73 -8.60 -6.62
N GLY A 16 22.19 -9.76 -7.01
CA GLY A 16 22.26 -10.97 -6.18
C GLY A 16 21.22 -11.06 -5.07
N TYR A 17 20.30 -10.09 -4.94
CA TYR A 17 19.18 -10.20 -4.01
C TYR A 17 18.23 -11.34 -4.40
N THR A 18 18.05 -12.30 -3.49
CA THR A 18 17.22 -13.51 -3.70
C THR A 18 15.95 -13.52 -2.86
N GLY A 19 15.71 -12.49 -2.04
CA GLY A 19 14.52 -12.36 -1.22
C GLY A 19 13.28 -11.93 -2.01
N LYS A 20 12.12 -11.93 -1.35
CA LYS A 20 10.91 -11.32 -1.91
C LYS A 20 11.09 -9.80 -1.97
N ARG A 21 10.71 -9.18 -3.08
CA ARG A 21 10.79 -7.73 -3.23
C ARG A 21 9.63 -7.06 -2.49
N GLY A 22 9.94 -5.95 -1.81
CA GLY A 22 8.92 -5.11 -1.18
C GLY A 22 8.18 -4.30 -2.23
N LEU A 23 6.86 -4.18 -2.05
CA LEU A 23 6.01 -3.29 -2.83
C LEU A 23 5.32 -2.32 -1.84
N PRO A 24 5.59 -1.01 -1.94
CA PRO A 24 4.84 -0.01 -1.19
C PRO A 24 3.35 -0.16 -1.51
N TYR A 25 2.50 -0.25 -0.50
CA TYR A 25 1.06 -0.37 -0.70
C TYR A 25 0.30 0.68 0.10
N ALA A 26 -0.76 1.19 -0.53
CA ALA A 26 -1.80 1.95 0.14
C ALA A 26 -3.01 1.01 0.32
N SER A 27 -3.26 0.57 1.56
CA SER A 27 -4.46 -0.23 1.83
C SER A 27 -5.73 0.61 1.77
N TRP A 28 -6.75 0.07 1.13
CA TRP A 28 -8.13 0.50 1.33
C TRP A 28 -8.81 -0.51 2.25
N GLY A 29 -9.10 -0.08 3.47
CA GLY A 29 -9.81 -0.86 4.47
C GLY A 29 -11.31 -0.55 4.49
N ILE A 30 -12.12 -1.53 4.89
CA ILE A 30 -13.53 -1.33 5.17
C ILE A 30 -13.75 -1.49 6.68
N GLY A 31 -14.20 -0.43 7.34
CA GLY A 31 -14.47 -0.42 8.77
C GLY A 31 -15.96 -0.37 9.08
N VAL A 32 -16.37 -1.00 10.19
CA VAL A 32 -17.69 -0.81 10.78
C VAL A 32 -17.57 0.23 11.90
N ALA A 33 -18.36 1.29 11.83
CA ALA A 33 -18.38 2.32 12.87
C ALA A 33 -18.77 1.72 14.23
N ALA A 34 -18.00 2.04 15.28
CA ALA A 34 -18.22 1.48 16.62
C ALA A 34 -19.59 1.86 17.23
N ASN A 35 -20.16 2.98 16.80
CA ASN A 35 -21.48 3.46 17.20
C ASN A 35 -22.61 3.06 16.24
N SER A 36 -22.34 2.15 15.29
CA SER A 36 -23.36 1.64 14.37
C SER A 36 -24.54 1.05 15.13
N GLN A 37 -25.76 1.38 14.70
CA GLN A 37 -26.99 0.77 15.23
C GLN A 37 -27.24 -0.63 14.64
N HIS A 38 -26.46 -1.02 13.62
CA HIS A 38 -26.59 -2.29 12.88
C HIS A 38 -25.22 -2.94 12.64
N PRO A 39 -24.44 -3.25 13.69
CA PRO A 39 -23.08 -3.76 13.53
C PRO A 39 -23.03 -5.14 12.86
N ALA A 40 -24.02 -6.01 13.14
CA ALA A 40 -24.07 -7.35 12.57
C ALA A 40 -24.40 -7.33 11.07
N GLU A 41 -25.35 -6.49 10.65
CA GLU A 41 -25.70 -6.32 9.24
C GLU A 41 -24.58 -5.63 8.46
N ALA A 42 -23.92 -4.64 9.06
CA ALA A 42 -22.76 -3.99 8.47
C ALA A 42 -21.62 -5.00 8.26
N TRP A 43 -21.38 -5.90 9.21
CA TRP A 43 -20.38 -6.96 9.06
C TRP A 43 -20.70 -7.91 7.90
N LYS A 44 -21.97 -8.31 7.73
CA LYS A 44 -22.38 -9.13 6.57
C LYS A 44 -22.08 -8.44 5.23
N LEU A 45 -22.22 -7.12 5.16
CA LEU A 45 -21.83 -6.37 3.97
C LEU A 45 -20.31 -6.43 3.75
N VAL A 46 -19.50 -6.29 4.79
CA VAL A 46 -18.05 -6.46 4.69
C VAL A 46 -17.69 -7.85 4.18
N GLU A 47 -18.28 -8.90 4.76
CA GLU A 47 -18.07 -10.29 4.32
C GLU A 47 -18.45 -10.49 2.85
N PHE A 48 -19.58 -9.91 2.42
CA PHE A 48 -20.00 -9.96 1.02
C PHE A 48 -18.98 -9.27 0.09
N LEU A 49 -18.56 -8.04 0.41
CA LEU A 49 -17.60 -7.27 -0.40
C LEU A 49 -16.22 -7.95 -0.47
N MET A 50 -15.85 -8.68 0.58
CA MET A 50 -14.58 -9.40 0.68
C MET A 50 -14.65 -10.84 0.15
N SER A 51 -15.82 -11.34 -0.23
CA SER A 51 -15.93 -12.65 -0.89
C SER A 51 -15.16 -12.66 -2.22
N GLN A 52 -14.63 -13.81 -2.62
CA GLN A 52 -13.71 -13.95 -3.76
C GLN A 52 -14.26 -13.32 -5.04
N ASP A 53 -15.48 -13.70 -5.44
CA ASP A 53 -16.09 -13.23 -6.69
C ASP A 53 -16.39 -11.73 -6.65
N VAL A 54 -16.93 -11.25 -5.52
CA VAL A 54 -17.29 -9.84 -5.36
C VAL A 54 -16.06 -8.96 -5.30
N ASN A 55 -15.03 -9.39 -4.56
CA ASN A 55 -13.78 -8.64 -4.45
C ASN A 55 -13.03 -8.60 -5.78
N SER A 56 -13.02 -9.70 -6.55
CA SER A 56 -12.49 -9.73 -7.92
C SER A 56 -13.18 -8.68 -8.81
N ARG A 57 -14.52 -8.62 -8.77
CA ARG A 57 -15.30 -7.66 -9.55
C ARG A 57 -15.09 -6.21 -9.09
N LEU A 58 -15.02 -5.95 -7.79
CA LEU A 58 -14.74 -4.62 -7.25
C LEU A 58 -13.36 -4.12 -7.68
N SER A 59 -12.34 -4.97 -7.56
CA SER A 59 -10.98 -4.69 -8.02
C SER A 59 -10.91 -4.40 -9.51
N SER A 60 -11.66 -5.16 -10.31
CA SER A 60 -11.79 -4.96 -11.75
C SER A 60 -12.33 -3.57 -12.08
N ILE A 61 -13.46 -3.18 -11.46
CA ILE A 61 -14.10 -1.87 -11.66
C ILE A 61 -13.18 -0.72 -11.21
N ALA A 62 -12.45 -0.91 -10.12
CA ALA A 62 -11.59 0.11 -9.53
C ALA A 62 -10.21 0.19 -10.18
N HIS A 63 -9.86 -0.72 -11.10
CA HIS A 63 -8.47 -0.91 -11.56
C HIS A 63 -7.48 -1.02 -10.39
N ALA A 64 -7.86 -1.78 -9.36
CA ALA A 64 -7.11 -1.94 -8.11
C ALA A 64 -6.77 -3.42 -7.85
N PHE A 65 -5.83 -3.70 -6.94
CA PHE A 65 -5.52 -5.07 -6.53
C PHE A 65 -6.48 -5.56 -5.42
N PRO A 66 -6.86 -6.85 -5.43
CA PRO A 66 -7.81 -7.41 -4.47
C PRO A 66 -7.20 -7.59 -3.08
N GLY A 67 -8.03 -7.41 -2.06
CA GLY A 67 -7.68 -7.72 -0.67
C GLY A 67 -7.92 -9.19 -0.30
N ASN A 68 -8.75 -9.91 -1.06
CA ASN A 68 -8.90 -11.35 -0.92
C ASN A 68 -7.84 -12.06 -1.77
N VAL A 69 -7.05 -12.92 -1.12
CA VAL A 69 -5.90 -13.63 -1.71
C VAL A 69 -6.27 -14.63 -2.82
N ASN A 70 -7.54 -15.03 -2.90
CA ASN A 70 -8.02 -15.96 -3.92
C ASN A 70 -8.68 -15.24 -5.10
N SER A 71 -8.81 -13.91 -5.04
CA SER A 71 -9.42 -13.11 -6.11
C SER A 71 -8.49 -12.92 -7.29
N THR A 72 -9.04 -12.94 -8.50
CA THR A 72 -8.32 -12.60 -9.73
C THR A 72 -9.21 -11.66 -10.54
N PRO A 73 -8.82 -10.38 -10.68
CA PRO A 73 -9.58 -9.41 -11.47
C PRO A 73 -9.55 -9.71 -12.98
N ASP A 74 -10.57 -9.28 -13.71
CA ASP A 74 -10.71 -9.55 -15.15
C ASP A 74 -9.68 -8.79 -16.02
N TYR A 75 -9.16 -7.67 -15.52
CA TYR A 75 -8.11 -6.90 -16.19
C TYR A 75 -6.84 -7.71 -16.38
N VAL A 76 -6.62 -8.79 -15.60
CA VAL A 76 -5.44 -9.64 -15.74
C VAL A 76 -5.40 -10.29 -17.12
N GLU A 77 -6.57 -10.62 -17.68
CA GLU A 77 -6.70 -11.23 -19.01
C GLU A 77 -6.91 -10.19 -20.12
N THR A 78 -7.45 -9.03 -19.78
CA THR A 78 -7.91 -8.04 -20.77
C THR A 78 -6.98 -6.83 -20.93
N ASP A 79 -6.09 -6.59 -19.96
CA ASP A 79 -5.12 -5.51 -19.98
C ASP A 79 -3.72 -6.06 -19.63
N PRO A 80 -2.83 -6.22 -20.64
CA PRO A 80 -1.49 -6.78 -20.44
C PRO A 80 -0.63 -6.02 -19.41
N LEU A 81 -0.85 -4.72 -19.24
CA LEU A 81 -0.07 -3.90 -18.30
C LEU A 81 -0.53 -4.14 -16.88
N PHE A 82 -1.85 -4.15 -16.65
CA PHE A 82 -2.38 -4.54 -15.36
C PHE A 82 -2.10 -6.00 -15.02
N GLY A 83 -2.07 -6.90 -16.01
CA GLY A 83 -1.61 -8.27 -15.85
C GLY A 83 -0.16 -8.34 -15.34
N ALA A 84 0.76 -7.60 -15.98
CA ALA A 84 2.15 -7.51 -15.52
C ALA A 84 2.28 -6.89 -14.13
N ALA A 85 1.49 -5.85 -13.83
CA ALA A 85 1.47 -5.23 -12.50
C ALA A 85 0.94 -6.19 -11.42
N PHE A 86 -0.08 -6.99 -11.75
CA PHE A 86 -0.64 -7.98 -10.85
C PHE A 86 0.35 -9.13 -10.58
N GLU A 87 1.12 -9.56 -11.58
CA GLU A 87 2.20 -10.53 -11.39
C GLU A 87 3.25 -10.00 -10.39
N VAL A 88 3.69 -8.75 -10.55
CA VAL A 88 4.61 -8.08 -9.61
C VAL A 88 4.01 -8.04 -8.20
N PHE A 89 2.73 -7.69 -8.08
CA PHE A 89 2.00 -7.67 -6.80
C PHE A 89 1.97 -9.04 -6.12
N GLN A 90 1.73 -10.12 -6.86
CA GLN A 90 1.66 -11.49 -6.32
C GLN A 90 3.03 -12.04 -5.90
N GLN A 91 4.10 -11.66 -6.60
CA GLN A 91 5.47 -12.12 -6.31
C GLN A 91 6.10 -11.39 -5.12
N GLY A 92 5.68 -10.15 -4.87
CA GLY A 92 6.21 -9.30 -3.81
C GLY A 92 5.66 -9.61 -2.41
N TYR A 93 6.03 -8.74 -1.47
CA TYR A 93 5.32 -8.57 -0.22
C TYR A 93 4.90 -7.10 -0.08
N LEU A 94 3.73 -6.87 0.49
CA LEU A 94 3.20 -5.53 0.70
C LEU A 94 3.85 -4.91 1.95
N ALA A 95 4.41 -3.71 1.79
CA ALA A 95 5.03 -2.94 2.87
C ALA A 95 4.39 -1.55 3.00
N ASN A 96 3.99 -1.22 4.23
CA ASN A 96 3.57 0.12 4.62
C ASN A 96 3.91 0.27 6.10
N GLU A 97 4.92 1.08 6.37
CA GLU A 97 5.58 1.22 7.65
C GLU A 97 4.67 1.85 8.72
N PHE A 98 3.59 2.51 8.30
CA PHE A 98 2.69 3.26 9.17
C PHE A 98 1.34 2.57 9.41
N THR A 99 1.04 1.50 8.66
CA THR A 99 -0.25 0.80 8.77
C THR A 99 -0.43 0.21 10.15
N GLY A 100 -1.52 0.59 10.82
CA GLY A 100 -1.88 0.10 12.15
C GLY A 100 -1.18 0.81 13.31
N LEU A 101 -0.28 1.75 13.05
CA LEU A 101 0.35 2.54 14.12
C LEU A 101 -0.63 3.59 14.69
N PRO A 102 -0.56 3.88 16.01
CA PRO A 102 -1.22 5.06 16.56
C PRO A 102 -0.64 6.30 15.89
N THR A 103 -1.47 7.33 15.71
CA THR A 103 -1.04 8.64 15.16
C THR A 103 -0.24 8.53 13.85
N ALA A 104 -0.49 7.50 13.02
CA ALA A 104 0.24 7.21 11.79
C ALA A 104 0.44 8.43 10.87
N GLU A 105 -0.58 9.27 10.70
CA GLU A 105 -0.49 10.53 9.95
C GLU A 105 0.53 11.52 10.53
N GLY A 106 0.62 11.60 11.85
CA GLY A 106 1.61 12.41 12.55
C GLY A 106 3.02 11.85 12.38
N LEU A 107 3.18 10.52 12.42
CA LEU A 107 4.48 9.87 12.17
C LEU A 107 4.95 10.09 10.74
N MET A 108 4.07 9.92 9.75
CA MET A 108 4.34 10.21 8.35
C MET A 108 4.77 11.66 8.16
N ARG A 109 3.98 12.61 8.68
CA ARG A 109 4.28 14.04 8.56
C ARG A 109 5.64 14.41 9.16
N SER A 110 5.90 13.98 10.39
CA SER A 110 7.15 14.30 11.08
C SER A 110 8.37 13.68 10.39
N PHE A 111 8.23 12.50 9.76
CA PHE A 111 9.28 11.96 8.91
C PHE A 111 9.49 12.80 7.65
N ASP A 112 8.41 13.15 6.93
CA ASP A 112 8.49 13.94 5.68
C ASP A 112 9.13 15.32 5.90
N GLU A 113 8.86 15.95 7.04
CA GLU A 113 9.47 17.23 7.45
C GLU A 113 10.99 17.13 7.60
N GLN A 114 11.52 15.97 8.01
CA GLN A 114 12.96 15.71 8.09
C GLN A 114 13.55 15.19 6.78
N PHE A 115 12.75 14.46 5.98
CA PHE A 115 13.20 13.88 4.72
C PHE A 115 13.38 14.93 3.62
N GLN A 116 12.56 15.98 3.59
CA GLN A 116 12.68 17.05 2.58
C GLN A 116 14.05 17.76 2.60
N PRO A 117 14.59 18.23 3.75
CA PRO A 117 15.94 18.77 3.85
C PRO A 117 17.07 17.80 3.48
N TYR A 118 16.85 16.49 3.65
CA TYR A 118 17.82 15.48 3.18
C TYR A 118 17.86 15.42 1.66
N LEU A 119 16.70 15.47 1.00
CA LEU A 119 16.61 15.42 -0.47
C LEU A 119 17.26 16.63 -1.15
N ASP A 120 17.22 17.81 -0.53
CA ASP A 120 17.87 19.01 -1.07
C ASP A 120 19.34 19.20 -0.62
N GLY A 121 19.83 18.31 0.26
CA GLY A 121 21.21 18.30 0.75
C GLY A 121 21.49 19.28 1.90
N SER A 122 20.47 19.95 2.44
CA SER A 122 20.62 20.85 3.60
C SER A 122 20.71 20.12 4.94
N GLN A 123 20.39 18.82 4.99
CA GLN A 123 20.48 17.98 6.18
C GLN A 123 21.19 16.65 5.89
N SER A 124 21.98 16.14 6.85
CA SER A 124 22.61 14.83 6.74
C SER A 124 21.58 13.69 6.95
N LEU A 125 21.92 12.48 6.48
CA LEU A 125 21.08 11.31 6.76
C LEU A 125 20.97 11.04 8.26
N ASP A 126 22.08 11.16 9.00
CA ASP A 126 22.11 10.92 10.44
C ASP A 126 21.21 11.93 11.19
N ASP A 127 21.28 13.21 10.84
CA ASP A 127 20.39 14.23 11.43
C ASP A 127 18.92 13.95 11.11
N THR A 128 18.63 13.51 9.88
CA THR A 128 17.27 13.16 9.44
C THR A 128 16.68 12.03 10.28
N LEU A 129 17.43 10.95 10.46
CA LEU A 129 16.98 9.80 11.24
C LEU A 129 16.86 10.14 12.73
N ASN A 130 17.83 10.88 13.29
CA ASN A 130 17.81 11.27 14.70
C ASN A 130 16.66 12.22 15.02
N ASN A 131 16.39 13.21 14.16
CA ASN A 131 15.31 14.17 14.36
C ASN A 131 13.93 13.50 14.20
N ALA A 132 13.77 12.64 13.20
CA ALA A 132 12.52 11.88 13.01
C ALA A 132 12.25 10.96 14.23
N GLN A 133 13.27 10.24 14.69
CA GLN A 133 13.17 9.40 15.89
C GLN A 133 12.82 10.23 17.12
N ALA A 134 13.46 11.39 17.33
CA ALA A 134 13.16 12.27 18.46
C ALA A 134 11.70 12.74 18.44
N ALA A 135 11.20 13.19 17.28
CA ALA A 135 9.81 13.60 17.11
C ALA A 135 8.81 12.45 17.38
N TRP A 136 9.13 11.23 16.96
CA TRP A 136 8.29 10.07 17.24
C TRP A 136 8.28 9.72 18.73
N MET A 137 9.42 9.81 19.42
CA MET A 137 9.50 9.52 20.86
C MET A 137 8.65 10.48 21.71
N GLU A 138 8.41 11.71 21.25
CA GLU A 138 7.50 12.65 21.93
C GLU A 138 6.03 12.17 21.91
N GLN A 139 5.65 11.35 20.93
CA GLN A 139 4.27 10.84 20.77
C GLN A 139 4.02 9.53 21.54
N PHE A 140 5.08 8.83 21.98
CA PHE A 140 5.01 7.49 22.57
C PHE A 140 5.59 7.40 23.99
N GLN A 141 5.77 8.52 24.69
CA GLN A 141 6.11 8.57 26.12
C GLN A 141 4.88 8.41 27.02
#